data_AF-A0A497MID9-F1
#
_entry.id   AF-A0A497MID9-F1
#
_cell.length_a   1.000
_cell.length_b   1.000
_cell.length_c   1.000
_cell.angle_alpha   90.00
_cell.angle_beta   90.00
_cell.angle_gamma   90.00
#
_symmetry.space_group_name_H-M   'P 1'
#
loop_
_entity.id
_entity.type
_entity.pdbx_description
1 polymer ?
#
loop_
_entity_poly.entity_id
_entity_poly.type
_entity_poly.pdbx_seq_one_letter_code
_entity_poly.pdbx_strand_id
1 'polypeptide(L)'
;MFKRSNGRPFNWRRTALTGDEELEILMRKKYLELQRMLMAKRLREQQRAIVKQPDPEEVVRRALDSTGRKVLDALKAQYPREAKAIIKALARAILERRVPSRIDGGMFYRFLLSLGLRVRLETKIYVERKGEVKEFSEYLRERLKDSQ
;
A
#
# COMPACT_ATOMS: atom_id res chain seq x y z
N MET A 1 90.69 -14.87 7.99
CA MET A 1 89.83 -14.82 9.20
C MET A 1 88.80 -13.71 9.01
N PHE A 2 87.58 -13.94 9.51
CA PHE A 2 86.38 -13.05 9.54
C PHE A 2 85.44 -12.97 8.33
N LYS A 3 84.31 -13.69 8.46
CA LYS A 3 83.04 -13.49 7.76
C LYS A 3 82.41 -12.14 8.17
N ARG A 4 81.73 -11.47 7.25
CA ARG A 4 80.46 -10.76 7.52
C ARG A 4 79.59 -10.74 6.26
N SER A 5 78.37 -11.24 6.43
CA SER A 5 77.23 -11.04 5.54
C SER A 5 76.89 -9.56 5.45
N ASN A 6 76.19 -9.17 4.38
CA ASN A 6 75.03 -8.26 4.30
C ASN A 6 74.96 -7.82 2.83
N GLY A 7 74.00 -8.24 2.03
CA GLY A 7 72.57 -8.06 2.22
C GLY A 7 72.11 -7.32 0.96
N ARG A 8 71.30 -7.97 0.12
CA ARG A 8 70.79 -7.37 -1.12
C ARG A 8 70.12 -6.03 -0.77
N PRO A 9 70.32 -4.93 -1.53
CA PRO A 9 69.56 -3.72 -1.27
C PRO A 9 68.08 -4.02 -1.50
N PHE A 10 67.32 -4.04 -0.40
CA PHE A 10 65.86 -4.03 -0.43
C PHE A 10 65.43 -2.67 -0.96
N ASN A 11 65.11 -2.61 -2.25
CA ASN A 11 64.70 -1.37 -2.90
C ASN A 11 63.27 -1.02 -2.47
N TRP A 12 63.16 -0.16 -1.46
CA TRP A 12 61.91 0.41 -0.95
C TRP A 12 61.28 1.39 -1.93
N ARG A 13 61.35 1.23 -3.27
CA ARG A 13 60.68 2.15 -4.21
C ARG A 13 59.18 2.17 -3.93
N ARG A 14 58.83 3.02 -2.98
CA ARG A 14 57.58 3.69 -2.70
C ARG A 14 57.29 4.29 -4.06
N THR A 15 56.44 3.63 -4.83
CA THR A 15 55.92 4.17 -6.06
C THR A 15 55.24 5.45 -5.63
N ALA A 16 55.93 6.58 -5.79
CA ALA A 16 55.31 7.88 -5.66
C ALA A 16 54.22 7.84 -6.72
N LEU A 17 52.97 7.81 -6.26
CA LEU A 17 51.83 7.96 -7.14
C LEU A 17 52.09 9.22 -7.95
N THR A 18 52.12 9.08 -9.27
CA THR A 18 52.23 10.24 -10.15
C THR A 18 51.02 11.15 -9.89
N GLY A 19 51.18 12.47 -10.06
CA GLY A 19 50.10 13.42 -9.76
C GLY A 19 48.77 13.07 -10.44
N ASP A 20 48.83 12.41 -11.61
CA ASP A 20 47.69 11.90 -12.36
C ASP A 20 47.01 10.69 -11.66
N GLU A 21 47.79 9.74 -11.13
CA GLU A 21 47.26 8.60 -10.36
C GLU A 21 46.62 9.05 -9.04
N GLU A 22 47.18 10.07 -8.37
CA GLU A 22 46.58 10.67 -7.18
C GLU A 22 45.24 11.35 -7.52
N LEU A 23 45.17 12.01 -8.68
CA LEU A 23 43.97 12.65 -9.20
C LEU A 23 42.86 11.61 -9.48
N GLU A 24 43.19 10.51 -10.13
CA GLU A 24 42.25 9.42 -10.42
C GLU A 24 41.70 8.77 -9.14
N ILE A 25 42.57 8.53 -8.16
CA ILE A 25 42.16 8.00 -6.85
C ILE A 25 41.20 8.97 -6.16
N LEU A 26 41.47 10.28 -6.24
CA LEU A 26 40.61 11.30 -5.65
C LEU A 26 39.23 11.35 -6.33
N MET A 27 39.20 11.32 -7.66
CA MET A 27 37.94 11.27 -8.42
C MET A 27 37.12 10.03 -8.09
N ARG A 28 37.77 8.86 -7.98
CA ARG A 28 37.08 7.61 -7.66
C ARG A 28 36.51 7.60 -6.26
N LYS A 29 37.23 8.16 -5.28
CA LYS A 29 36.72 8.39 -3.92
C LYS A 29 35.49 9.30 -3.92
N LYS A 30 35.54 10.41 -4.65
CA LYS A 30 34.41 11.35 -4.76
C LYS A 30 33.19 10.73 -5.43
N TYR A 31 33.39 9.95 -6.48
CA TYR A 31 32.31 9.22 -7.15
C TYR A 31 31.61 8.23 -6.20
N LEU A 32 32.39 7.44 -5.45
CA LEU A 32 31.85 6.50 -4.46
C LEU A 32 31.10 7.24 -3.33
N GLU A 33 31.60 8.38 -2.89
CA GLU A 33 30.96 9.22 -1.89
C GLU A 33 29.60 9.75 -2.38
N LEU A 34 29.54 10.24 -3.62
CA LEU A 34 28.30 10.66 -4.29
C LEU A 34 27.31 9.50 -4.45
N GLN A 35 27.78 8.34 -4.90
CA GLN A 35 26.95 7.14 -5.05
C GLN A 35 26.34 6.72 -3.70
N ARG A 36 27.14 6.73 -2.63
CA ARG A 36 26.68 6.44 -1.26
C ARG A 36 25.66 7.47 -0.78
N MET A 37 25.88 8.76 -1.03
CA MET A 37 24.92 9.82 -0.68
C MET A 37 23.59 9.66 -1.42
N LEU A 38 23.62 9.33 -2.72
CA LEU A 38 22.41 9.08 -3.51
C LEU A 38 21.65 7.85 -3.02
N MET A 39 22.36 6.75 -2.71
CA MET A 39 21.75 5.56 -2.12
C MET A 39 21.14 5.85 -0.74
N ALA A 40 21.84 6.59 0.11
CA ALA A 40 21.35 6.98 1.43
C ALA A 40 20.12 7.91 1.35
N LYS A 41 20.11 8.84 0.38
CA LYS A 41 18.92 9.68 0.10
C LYS A 41 17.74 8.81 -0.35
N ARG A 42 17.94 7.88 -1.30
CA ARG A 42 16.90 6.94 -1.75
C ARG A 42 16.36 6.08 -0.61
N LEU A 43 17.22 5.53 0.25
CA LEU A 43 16.79 4.76 1.41
C LEU A 43 16.00 5.62 2.40
N ARG A 44 16.44 6.85 2.68
CA ARG A 44 15.73 7.79 3.56
C ARG A 44 14.38 8.21 2.98
N GLU A 45 14.30 8.42 1.67
CA GLU A 45 13.05 8.72 0.97
C GLU A 45 12.09 7.53 0.98
N GLN A 46 12.58 6.31 0.78
CA GLN A 46 11.78 5.09 0.91
C GLN A 46 11.30 4.88 2.34
N GLN A 47 12.14 5.07 3.35
CA GLN A 47 11.75 5.00 4.75
C GLN A 47 10.73 6.09 5.11
N ARG A 48 10.91 7.33 4.62
CA ARG A 48 9.92 8.41 4.78
C ARG A 48 8.61 8.11 4.05
N ALA A 49 8.65 7.45 2.91
CA ALA A 49 7.46 7.02 2.18
C ALA A 49 6.72 5.88 2.91
N ILE A 50 7.44 5.01 3.62
CA ILE A 50 6.84 3.97 4.48
C ILE A 50 6.17 4.61 5.72
N VAL A 51 6.83 5.60 6.34
CA VAL A 51 6.29 6.32 7.52
C VAL A 51 5.13 7.26 7.15
N LYS A 52 5.05 7.72 5.90
CA LYS A 52 3.98 8.59 5.39
C LYS A 52 2.90 7.87 4.59
N GLN A 53 3.03 6.58 4.31
CA GLN A 53 1.99 5.88 3.56
C GLN A 53 0.76 5.79 4.47
N PRO A 54 -0.34 6.48 4.12
CA PRO A 54 -1.57 6.37 4.89
C PRO A 54 -2.00 4.90 4.86
N ASP A 55 -2.52 4.42 6.00
CA ASP A 55 -3.00 3.05 6.10
C ASP A 55 -3.98 2.77 4.94
N PRO A 56 -3.72 1.73 4.10
CA PRO A 56 -4.58 1.41 2.97
C PRO A 56 -6.06 1.31 3.34
N GLU A 57 -6.34 0.78 4.53
CA GLU A 57 -7.72 0.70 5.02
C GLU A 57 -8.32 2.10 5.24
N GLU A 58 -7.57 2.99 5.89
CA GLU A 58 -8.03 4.35 6.16
C GLU A 58 -8.24 5.16 4.88
N VAL A 59 -7.38 4.99 3.87
CA VAL A 59 -7.54 5.60 2.54
C VAL A 59 -8.87 5.19 1.91
N VAL A 60 -9.16 3.89 1.90
CA VAL A 60 -10.40 3.36 1.31
C VAL A 60 -11.62 3.80 2.13
N ARG A 61 -11.53 3.77 3.46
CA ARG A 61 -12.62 4.14 4.37
C ARG A 61 -12.98 5.63 4.27
N ARG A 62 -12.01 6.49 3.99
CA ARG A 62 -12.24 7.92 3.71
C ARG A 62 -12.89 8.16 2.35
N ALA A 63 -12.57 7.32 1.36
CA ALA A 63 -13.15 7.44 0.02
C ALA A 63 -14.60 6.93 -0.06
N LEU A 64 -14.97 5.95 0.78
CA LEU A 64 -16.32 5.40 0.83
C LEU A 64 -17.28 6.27 1.65
N ASP A 65 -18.53 6.35 1.19
CA ASP A 65 -19.65 6.92 1.95
C ASP A 65 -20.08 6.03 3.14
N SER A 66 -21.13 6.43 3.86
CA SER A 66 -21.64 5.69 5.02
C SER A 66 -22.10 4.27 4.67
N THR A 67 -22.73 4.08 3.51
CA THR A 67 -23.19 2.77 3.03
C THR A 67 -22.03 1.88 2.61
N GLY A 68 -21.07 2.42 1.88
CA GLY A 68 -19.87 1.74 1.42
C GLY A 68 -19.00 1.28 2.57
N ARG A 69 -18.96 2.02 3.68
CA ARG A 69 -18.31 1.57 4.92
C ARG A 69 -18.98 0.32 5.49
N LYS A 70 -20.31 0.26 5.54
CA LYS A 70 -21.03 -0.95 5.97
C LYS A 70 -20.72 -2.14 5.05
N VAL A 71 -20.65 -1.90 3.74
CA VAL A 71 -20.28 -2.93 2.76
C VAL A 71 -18.84 -3.40 2.97
N LEU A 72 -17.91 -2.49 3.26
CA LEU A 72 -16.52 -2.82 3.55
C LEU A 72 -16.39 -3.67 4.81
N ASP A 73 -17.12 -3.31 5.88
CA ASP A 73 -17.12 -4.05 7.14
C ASP A 73 -17.68 -5.47 6.93
N ALA A 74 -18.78 -5.60 6.19
CA ALA A 74 -19.38 -6.90 5.84
C ALA A 74 -18.46 -7.74 4.93
N LEU A 75 -17.76 -7.11 3.97
CA LEU A 75 -16.76 -7.76 3.13
C LEU A 75 -15.61 -8.31 3.98
N LYS A 76 -15.09 -7.51 4.93
CA LYS A 76 -14.01 -7.94 5.83
C LYS A 76 -14.44 -9.11 6.72
N ALA A 77 -15.68 -9.11 7.20
CA ALA A 77 -16.21 -10.17 8.04
C ALA A 77 -16.38 -11.49 7.27
N GLN A 78 -16.88 -11.43 6.03
CA GLN A 78 -17.20 -12.61 5.23
C GLN A 78 -16.01 -13.13 4.40
N TYR A 79 -15.17 -12.23 3.88
CA TYR A 79 -14.09 -12.53 2.94
C TYR A 79 -12.78 -11.85 3.37
N PRO A 80 -12.19 -12.23 4.52
CA PRO A 80 -11.05 -11.52 5.10
C PRO A 80 -9.77 -11.59 4.25
N ARG A 81 -9.60 -12.62 3.41
CA ARG A 81 -8.42 -12.77 2.55
C ARG A 81 -8.52 -11.85 1.33
N GLU A 82 -9.67 -11.88 0.68
CA GLU A 82 -10.02 -11.10 -0.50
C GLU A 82 -10.11 -9.61 -0.15
N ALA A 83 -10.73 -9.28 0.99
CA ALA A 83 -10.80 -7.92 1.50
C ALA A 83 -9.42 -7.27 1.60
N LYS A 84 -8.41 -7.98 2.12
CA LYS A 84 -7.03 -7.44 2.21
C LYS A 84 -6.44 -7.11 0.86
N ALA A 85 -6.64 -7.97 -0.14
CA ALA A 85 -6.15 -7.74 -1.50
C ALA A 85 -6.87 -6.57 -2.16
N ILE A 86 -8.19 -6.53 -2.03
CA ILE A 86 -9.06 -5.49 -2.59
C ILE A 86 -8.76 -4.13 -1.99
N ILE A 87 -8.65 -4.03 -0.65
CA ILE A 87 -8.33 -2.79 0.06
C ILE A 87 -6.98 -2.22 -0.41
N LYS A 88 -5.95 -3.07 -0.51
CA LYS A 88 -4.63 -2.63 -1.00
C LYS A 88 -4.69 -2.12 -2.43
N ALA A 89 -5.39 -2.83 -3.32
CA ALA A 89 -5.55 -2.43 -4.72
C ALA A 89 -6.32 -1.11 -4.86
N LEU A 90 -7.43 -0.96 -4.13
CA LEU A 90 -8.22 0.27 -4.12
C LEU A 90 -7.46 1.45 -3.53
N ALA A 91 -6.78 1.27 -2.39
CA ALA A 91 -5.97 2.32 -1.78
C ALA A 91 -4.92 2.85 -2.74
N ARG A 92 -4.23 1.93 -3.44
CA ARG A 92 -3.25 2.31 -4.47
C ARG A 92 -3.90 3.08 -5.62
N ALA A 93 -5.04 2.61 -6.12
CA ALA A 93 -5.75 3.27 -7.23
C ALA A 93 -6.27 4.67 -6.84
N ILE A 94 -6.69 4.87 -5.59
CA ILE A 94 -7.09 6.17 -5.03
C ILE A 94 -5.88 7.11 -4.91
N LEU A 95 -4.75 6.62 -4.38
CA LEU A 95 -3.51 7.41 -4.26
C LEU A 95 -2.96 7.83 -5.63
N GLU A 96 -3.07 6.96 -6.63
CA GLU A 96 -2.70 7.24 -8.02
C GLU A 96 -3.72 8.13 -8.76
N ARG A 97 -4.80 8.58 -8.09
CA ARG A 97 -5.91 9.37 -8.66
C ARG A 97 -6.58 8.74 -9.88
N ARG A 98 -6.48 7.42 -10.04
CA ARG A 98 -7.16 6.67 -11.10
C ARG A 98 -8.64 6.45 -10.82
N VAL A 99 -9.00 6.49 -9.54
CA VAL A 99 -10.37 6.30 -9.05
C VAL A 99 -10.80 7.58 -8.34
N PRO A 100 -12.07 8.01 -8.48
CA PRO A 100 -12.57 9.16 -7.75
C PRO A 100 -12.40 8.97 -6.24
N SER A 101 -12.05 10.07 -5.56
CA SER A 101 -11.90 10.09 -4.10
C SER A 101 -13.19 9.88 -3.33
N ARG A 102 -14.35 9.82 -4.02
CA ARG A 102 -15.66 9.57 -3.42
C ARG A 102 -16.32 8.42 -4.17
N ILE A 103 -16.54 7.31 -3.46
CA ILE A 103 -17.10 6.08 -3.99
C ILE A 103 -18.42 5.81 -3.27
N ASP A 104 -19.49 5.70 -4.04
CA ASP A 104 -20.82 5.32 -3.53
C ASP A 104 -20.84 3.86 -3.07
N GLY A 105 -21.53 3.59 -1.97
CA GLY A 105 -21.67 2.25 -1.42
C GLY A 105 -22.36 1.27 -2.38
N GLY A 106 -23.34 1.74 -3.17
CA GLY A 106 -23.99 0.94 -4.20
C GLY A 106 -23.02 0.55 -5.32
N MET A 107 -22.21 1.49 -5.79
CA MET A 107 -21.15 1.23 -6.77
C MET A 107 -20.10 0.26 -6.25
N PHE A 108 -19.62 0.45 -5.02
CA PHE A 108 -18.67 -0.47 -4.38
C PHE A 108 -19.24 -1.88 -4.25
N TYR A 109 -20.50 -2.01 -3.85
CA TYR A 109 -21.17 -3.30 -3.78
C TYR A 109 -21.26 -4.00 -5.14
N ARG A 110 -21.62 -3.27 -6.21
CA ARG A 110 -21.64 -3.84 -7.58
C ARG A 110 -20.27 -4.29 -8.05
N PHE A 111 -19.20 -3.56 -7.70
CA PHE A 111 -17.84 -3.97 -7.99
C PHE A 111 -17.49 -5.29 -7.29
N LEU A 112 -17.89 -5.48 -6.03
CA LEU A 112 -17.71 -6.75 -5.34
C LEU A 112 -18.49 -7.88 -6.01
N LEU A 113 -19.72 -7.60 -6.46
CA LEU A 113 -20.50 -8.57 -7.24
C LEU A 113 -19.82 -8.95 -8.57
N SER A 114 -19.19 -8.01 -9.27
CA SER A 114 -18.46 -8.32 -10.51
C SER A 114 -17.21 -9.15 -10.27
N LEU A 115 -16.65 -9.12 -9.05
CA LEU A 115 -15.59 -10.01 -8.60
C LEU A 115 -16.11 -11.37 -8.11
N GLY A 116 -17.42 -11.61 -8.17
CA GLY A 116 -18.06 -12.83 -7.66
C GLY A 116 -18.27 -12.84 -6.14
N LEU A 117 -17.99 -11.74 -5.45
CA LEU A 117 -18.12 -11.62 -3.99
C LEU A 117 -19.51 -11.14 -3.62
N ARG A 118 -20.38 -12.09 -3.27
CA ARG A 118 -21.73 -11.81 -2.76
C ARG A 118 -21.67 -11.53 -1.27
N VAL A 119 -21.41 -10.27 -0.92
CA VAL A 119 -21.41 -9.81 0.48
C VAL A 119 -22.84 -9.70 0.97
N ARG A 120 -23.22 -10.48 1.98
CA ARG A 120 -24.54 -10.39 2.60
C ARG A 120 -24.61 -9.14 3.48
N LEU A 121 -25.60 -8.28 3.23
CA LEU A 121 -25.92 -7.13 4.07
C LEU A 121 -27.26 -7.38 4.75
N GLU A 122 -27.32 -7.18 6.08
CA GLU A 122 -28.59 -7.17 6.81
C GLU A 122 -29.30 -5.85 6.55
N THR A 123 -29.94 -5.73 5.38
CA THR A 123 -30.72 -4.55 5.02
C THR A 123 -32.17 -4.76 5.44
N LYS A 124 -32.63 -4.04 6.46
CA LYS A 124 -34.04 -4.00 6.87
C LYS A 124 -34.72 -2.78 6.26
N ILE A 125 -35.86 -3.00 5.60
CA ILE A 125 -36.71 -1.95 5.05
C ILE A 125 -37.96 -1.89 5.91
N TYR A 126 -38.34 -0.71 6.38
CA TYR A 126 -39.55 -0.48 7.16
C TYR A 126 -40.56 0.28 6.32
N VAL A 127 -41.85 -0.03 6.47
CA VAL A 127 -42.97 0.68 5.85
C VAL A 127 -43.90 1.18 6.93
N GLU A 128 -44.24 2.46 6.86
CA GLU A 128 -45.24 3.09 7.72
C GLU A 128 -46.60 3.07 7.03
N ARG A 129 -47.62 2.49 7.67
CA ARG A 129 -48.98 2.45 7.15
C ARG A 129 -49.97 2.67 8.30
N LYS A 130 -50.80 3.73 8.19
CA LYS A 130 -51.83 4.07 9.18
C LYS A 130 -51.31 4.21 10.63
N GLY A 131 -50.08 4.70 10.80
CA GLY A 131 -49.46 4.89 12.12
C GLY A 131 -48.76 3.65 12.69
N GLU A 132 -48.78 2.52 11.99
CA GLU A 132 -48.00 1.33 12.36
C GLU A 132 -46.74 1.22 11.47
N VAL A 133 -45.59 1.01 12.12
CA VAL A 133 -44.32 0.72 11.46
C VAL A 133 -44.15 -0.80 11.41
N LYS A 134 -44.20 -1.38 10.21
CA LYS A 134 -43.95 -2.81 9.98
C LYS A 134 -42.71 -3.01 9.12
N GLU A 135 -42.06 -4.16 9.26
CA GLU A 135 -40.99 -4.54 8.34
C GLU A 135 -41.58 -4.85 6.96
N PHE A 136 -40.95 -4.34 5.90
CA PHE A 136 -41.43 -4.53 4.53
C PHE A 136 -41.48 -6.01 4.13
N SER A 137 -40.55 -6.82 4.65
CA SER A 137 -40.50 -8.25 4.43
C SER A 137 -41.77 -8.96 4.96
N GLU A 138 -42.24 -8.54 6.14
CA GLU A 138 -43.46 -9.02 6.77
C GLU A 138 -44.70 -8.54 6.00
N TYR A 139 -44.74 -7.25 5.64
CA TYR A 139 -45.79 -6.67 4.81
C TYR A 139 -45.97 -7.41 3.46
N LEU A 140 -44.88 -7.77 2.79
CA LEU A 140 -44.92 -8.53 1.53
C LEU A 140 -45.44 -9.96 1.73
N ARG A 141 -45.06 -10.62 2.84
CA ARG A 141 -45.54 -11.97 3.15
C ARG A 141 -47.05 -12.01 3.42
N GLU A 142 -47.59 -11.00 4.12
CA GLU A 142 -49.03 -10.86 4.32
C GLU A 142 -49.76 -10.73 2.97
N ARG A 143 -49.31 -9.80 2.11
CA ARG A 143 -49.91 -9.52 0.79
C ARG A 143 -49.91 -10.72 -0.17
N LEU A 144 -48.83 -11.49 -0.19
CA LEU A 144 -48.70 -12.65 -1.08
C LEU A 144 -49.58 -13.83 -0.64
N LYS A 145 -49.87 -13.95 0.66
CA LYS A 145 -50.80 -14.97 1.19
C LYS A 145 -52.25 -14.65 0.89
N ASP A 146 -52.62 -13.36 0.92
CA ASP A 146 -54.00 -12.91 0.63
C ASP A 146 -54.40 -13.04 -0.85
N SER A 147 -53.46 -13.34 -1.74
CA SER A 147 -53.67 -13.48 -3.19
C SER A 147 -53.71 -14.93 -3.68
N GLN A 148 -53.72 -15.91 -2.76
CA GLN A 148 -53.89 -17.35 -3.03
C GLN A 148 -55.20 -17.85 -2.45
#